data_AF-A0A1X4HUJ3-F1
#
_entry.id   AF-A0A1X4HUJ3-F1
#
_cell.length_a   1.000
_cell.length_b   1.000
_cell.length_c   1.000
_cell.angle_alpha   90.00
_cell.angle_beta   90.00
_cell.angle_gamma   90.00
#
_symmetry.space_group_name_H-M   'P 1'
#
loop_
_entity.id
_entity.type
_entity.pdbx_description
1 polymer ?
#
loop_
_entity_poly.entity_id
_entity_poly.type
_entity_poly.pdbx_seq_one_letter_code
_entity_poly.pdbx_strand_id
1 'polypeptide(L)'
;MRPQRVPLSFAQERMWFLNRLDEGAATYNIPLLVPAGTDLDTGALQAALGDLADRHEILRTVIAGHDGTPCQRILPPGELRPVLRHVDCPAAETAAYVTAALRHPFDLTAESPLAVWLLGTTLLFVLHHSAADGWSLRPFAEDLSTAYAARRDGRAPEWA
;
A
#
# COMPACT_ATOMS: atom_id res chain seq x y z
N MET A 1 -17.84 -12.61 14.86
CA MET A 1 -16.98 -11.48 15.29
C MET A 1 -15.54 -11.92 15.18
N ARG A 2 -14.68 -11.20 14.44
CA ARG A 2 -13.24 -11.45 14.43
C ARG A 2 -12.63 -10.95 15.75
N PRO A 3 -11.68 -11.67 16.37
CA PRO A 3 -10.99 -11.17 17.55
C PRO A 3 -10.21 -9.89 17.20
N GLN A 4 -10.13 -8.96 18.14
CA GLN A 4 -9.47 -7.66 17.98
C GLN A 4 -7.94 -7.79 17.75
N ARG A 5 -7.40 -9.00 17.89
CA ARG A 5 -5.98 -9.36 17.76
C ARG A 5 -5.89 -10.67 16.98
N VAL A 6 -5.17 -10.63 15.87
CA VAL A 6 -4.91 -11.81 15.04
C VAL A 6 -3.41 -12.13 15.15
N PRO A 7 -3.03 -13.35 15.58
CA PRO A 7 -1.62 -13.74 15.59
C PRO A 7 -1.06 -13.70 14.16
N LEU A 8 0.22 -13.36 14.01
CA LEU A 8 0.87 -13.40 12.70
C LEU A 8 0.85 -14.83 12.16
N SER A 9 0.69 -14.97 10.84
CA SER A 9 1.03 -16.24 10.20
C SER A 9 2.53 -16.47 10.33
N PHE A 10 2.96 -17.74 10.27
CA PHE A 10 4.38 -18.09 10.32
C PHE A 10 5.22 -17.36 9.26
N ALA A 11 4.64 -17.14 8.08
CA ALA A 11 5.27 -16.36 7.00
C ALA A 11 5.47 -14.90 7.41
N GLN A 12 4.48 -14.27 8.04
CA GLN A 12 4.55 -12.88 8.49
C GLN A 12 5.49 -12.69 9.69
N GLU A 13 5.53 -13.63 10.63
CA GLU A 13 6.44 -13.60 11.78
C GLU A 13 7.90 -13.68 11.33
N ARG A 14 8.22 -14.66 10.48
CA ARG A 14 9.55 -14.80 9.88
C ARG A 14 9.96 -13.55 9.13
N MET A 15 9.03 -12.96 8.38
CA MET A 15 9.30 -11.80 7.55
C MET A 15 9.42 -10.50 8.35
N TRP A 16 8.65 -10.33 9.42
CA TRP A 16 8.83 -9.25 10.39
C TRP A 16 10.20 -9.34 11.06
N PHE A 17 10.61 -10.54 11.47
CA PHE A 17 11.92 -10.77 12.05
C PHE A 17 13.05 -10.45 11.06
N LEU A 18 12.91 -10.85 9.79
CA LEU A 18 13.88 -10.54 8.75
C LEU A 18 13.90 -9.05 8.38
N ASN A 19 12.77 -8.37 8.31
CA ASN A 19 12.70 -6.92 8.08
C ASN A 19 13.45 -6.11 9.17
N ARG A 20 13.50 -6.62 10.40
CA ARG A 20 14.30 -6.02 11.48
C ARG A 20 15.80 -6.32 11.43
N LEU A 21 16.21 -7.37 10.71
CA LEU A 21 17.61 -7.80 10.62
C LEU A 21 18.27 -7.38 9.30
N ASP A 22 17.49 -7.19 8.24
CA ASP A 22 17.96 -6.84 6.91
C ASP A 22 17.84 -5.32 6.69
N GLU A 23 18.97 -4.66 6.47
CA GLU A 23 19.02 -3.23 6.12
C GLU A 23 18.46 -2.98 4.68
N GLY A 24 18.14 -4.04 3.93
CA GLY A 24 17.61 -3.99 2.57
C GLY A 24 16.09 -3.96 2.47
N ALA A 25 15.47 -2.79 2.63
CA ALA A 25 14.02 -2.56 2.47
C ALA A 25 13.41 -3.09 1.15
N ALA A 26 14.22 -3.26 0.09
CA ALA A 26 13.75 -3.68 -1.23
C ALA A 26 13.41 -5.18 -1.37
N THR A 27 13.95 -6.06 -0.52
CA THR A 27 13.77 -7.53 -0.65
C THR A 27 12.31 -7.95 -0.53
N TYR A 28 11.48 -7.10 0.10
CA TYR A 28 10.11 -7.40 0.48
C TYR A 28 9.07 -6.50 -0.16
N ASN A 29 9.47 -5.74 -1.18
CA ASN A 29 8.62 -4.82 -1.89
C ASN A 29 8.11 -5.44 -3.21
N ILE A 30 6.80 -5.34 -3.45
CA ILE A 30 6.14 -5.73 -4.69
C ILE A 30 5.77 -4.46 -5.47
N PRO A 31 6.52 -4.10 -6.52
CA PRO A 31 6.22 -2.92 -7.29
C PRO A 31 5.22 -3.16 -8.43
N LEU A 32 4.34 -2.19 -8.64
CA LEU A 32 3.49 -2.07 -9.82
C LEU A 32 3.68 -0.69 -10.42
N LEU A 33 4.21 -0.64 -11.65
CA LEU A 33 4.30 0.60 -12.43
C LEU A 33 3.11 0.67 -13.38
N VAL A 34 2.43 1.82 -13.38
CA VAL A 34 1.31 2.12 -14.25
C VAL A 34 1.57 3.47 -14.91
N PRO A 35 1.53 3.58 -16.25
CA PRO A 35 1.56 4.88 -16.91
C PRO A 35 0.37 5.74 -16.44
N ALA A 36 0.63 6.94 -15.93
CA ALA A 36 -0.42 7.88 -15.62
C ALA A 36 -0.88 8.55 -16.92
N GLY A 37 -2.19 8.56 -17.17
CA GLY A 37 -2.77 9.39 -18.21
C GLY A 37 -2.59 10.87 -17.87
N THR A 38 -2.61 11.73 -18.88
CA THR A 38 -2.54 13.19 -18.68
C THR A 38 -3.79 13.76 -18.00
N ASP A 39 -4.86 12.98 -17.90
CA ASP A 39 -6.14 13.31 -17.26
C ASP A 39 -6.31 12.64 -15.89
N LEU A 40 -5.23 12.16 -15.27
CA LEU A 40 -5.29 11.55 -13.94
C LEU A 40 -5.82 12.56 -12.91
N ASP A 41 -6.95 12.26 -12.30
CA ASP A 41 -7.48 13.00 -11.16
C ASP A 41 -6.82 12.49 -9.87
N THR A 42 -5.84 13.22 -9.38
CA THR A 42 -5.06 12.81 -8.20
C THR A 42 -5.87 12.89 -6.91
N GLY A 43 -6.89 13.74 -6.85
CA GLY A 43 -7.83 13.80 -5.73
C GLY A 43 -8.71 12.57 -5.69
N ALA A 44 -9.25 12.16 -6.84
CA ALA A 44 -10.02 10.92 -6.97
C ALA A 44 -9.16 9.69 -6.66
N LEU A 45 -7.90 9.66 -7.09
CA LEU A 45 -6.97 8.57 -6.77
C LEU A 45 -6.68 8.50 -5.27
N GLN A 46 -6.40 9.63 -4.61
CA GLN A 46 -6.18 9.66 -3.16
C GLN A 46 -7.41 9.21 -2.38
N ALA A 47 -8.62 9.58 -2.83
CA ALA A 47 -9.86 9.10 -2.23
C ALA A 47 -10.06 7.59 -2.43
N ALA A 48 -9.78 7.08 -3.63
CA ALA A 48 -9.88 5.66 -3.96
C ALA A 48 -8.90 4.79 -3.14
N LEU A 49 -7.68 5.27 -2.89
CA LEU A 49 -6.73 4.62 -1.97
C LEU A 49 -7.27 4.52 -0.54
N GLY A 50 -8.00 5.56 -0.12
CA GLY A 50 -8.73 5.55 1.13
C GLY A 50 -9.82 4.48 1.19
N ASP A 51 -10.63 4.38 0.14
CA ASP A 51 -11.70 3.37 0.05
C ASP A 51 -11.15 1.94 0.03
N LEU A 52 -10.03 1.74 -0.65
CA LEU A 52 -9.31 0.46 -0.64
C LEU A 52 -8.85 0.09 0.77
N ALA A 53 -8.32 1.04 1.54
CA ALA A 53 -7.92 0.76 2.92
C ALA A 53 -9.13 0.46 3.82
N ASP A 54 -10.26 1.13 3.58
CA ASP A 54 -11.49 0.89 4.32
C ASP A 54 -12.06 -0.52 3.99
N ARG A 55 -12.00 -0.95 2.71
CA ARG A 55 -12.37 -2.29 2.23
C ARG A 55 -11.42 -3.41 2.67
N HIS A 56 -10.12 -3.22 2.45
CA HIS A 56 -9.09 -4.22 2.71
C HIS A 56 -8.38 -3.94 4.03
N GLU A 57 -8.83 -4.63 5.08
CA GLU A 57 -8.25 -4.54 6.44
C GLU A 57 -6.72 -4.58 6.46
N ILE A 58 -6.11 -5.37 5.57
CA ILE A 58 -4.65 -5.53 5.50
C ILE A 58 -3.90 -4.23 5.18
N LEU A 59 -4.50 -3.32 4.41
CA LEU A 59 -3.91 -2.02 4.07
C LEU A 59 -3.96 -1.01 5.24
N ARG A 60 -4.77 -1.29 6.25
CA ARG A 60 -4.83 -0.55 7.52
C ARG A 60 -4.39 -1.40 8.71
N THR A 61 -3.59 -2.44 8.45
CA THR A 61 -3.03 -3.31 9.48
C THR A 61 -1.58 -2.93 9.77
N VAL A 62 -1.28 -2.68 11.04
CA VAL A 62 0.08 -2.51 11.53
C VAL A 62 0.53 -3.74 12.32
N ILE A 63 1.83 -3.98 12.35
CA ILE A 63 2.47 -5.01 13.17
C ILE A 63 2.99 -4.36 14.44
N ALA A 64 2.35 -4.63 15.57
CA ALA A 64 2.73 -4.09 16.87
C ALA A 64 3.16 -5.23 17.81
N GLY A 65 4.22 -5.02 18.59
CA GLY A 65 4.61 -5.93 19.66
C GLY A 65 3.65 -5.83 20.85
N HIS A 66 3.11 -6.95 21.30
CA HIS A 66 2.42 -7.06 22.59
C HIS A 66 3.14 -8.10 23.43
N ASP A 67 3.59 -7.72 24.63
CA ASP A 67 4.31 -8.60 25.57
C ASP A 67 5.50 -9.37 24.95
N GLY A 68 6.20 -8.73 24.00
CA GLY A 68 7.36 -9.33 23.31
C GLY A 68 7.02 -10.19 22.09
N THR A 69 5.74 -10.36 21.74
CA THR A 69 5.29 -11.09 20.54
C THR A 69 4.71 -10.14 19.49
N PRO A 70 5.16 -10.17 18.23
CA PRO A 70 4.60 -9.36 17.16
C PRO A 70 3.19 -9.86 16.79
N CYS A 71 2.20 -8.94 16.74
CA CYS A 71 0.82 -9.25 16.40
C CYS A 71 0.26 -8.25 15.37
N GLN A 72 -0.74 -8.70 14.59
CA GLN A 72 -1.46 -7.81 13.70
C GLN A 72 -2.49 -6.99 14.48
N ARG A 73 -2.44 -5.68 14.28
CA ARG A 73 -3.47 -4.76 14.76
C ARG A 73 -4.12 -4.08 13.57
N ILE A 74 -5.37 -4.47 13.32
CA ILE A 74 -6.21 -3.88 12.29
C ILE A 74 -6.77 -2.57 12.83
N LEU A 75 -6.41 -1.45 12.21
CA LEU A 75 -6.89 -0.14 12.62
C LEU A 75 -8.29 0.13 12.06
N PRO A 76 -9.16 0.88 12.75
CA PRO A 76 -10.43 1.35 12.22
C PRO A 76 -10.33 2.01 10.84
N PRO A 77 -11.40 1.94 10.01
CA PRO A 77 -11.49 2.70 8.77
C PRO A 77 -11.13 4.18 8.97
N GLY A 78 -10.30 4.70 8.08
CA GLY A 78 -9.81 6.08 8.12
C GLY A 78 -8.68 6.43 9.09
N GLU A 79 -8.27 5.53 9.98
CA GLU A 79 -7.14 5.80 10.90
C GLU A 79 -5.77 5.67 10.21
N LEU A 80 -5.66 4.78 9.22
CA LEU A 80 -4.46 4.60 8.40
C LEU A 80 -4.85 4.48 6.93
N ARG A 81 -4.30 5.36 6.08
CA ARG A 81 -4.60 5.42 4.65
C ARG A 81 -3.28 5.49 3.86
N PRO A 82 -3.17 4.77 2.72
CA PRO A 82 -2.09 5.00 1.76
C PRO A 82 -2.13 6.45 1.28
N VAL A 83 -0.97 7.07 1.19
CA VAL A 83 -0.82 8.47 0.72
C VAL A 83 -0.19 8.47 -0.66
N LEU A 84 -0.81 9.20 -1.58
CA LEU A 84 -0.26 9.51 -2.89
C LEU A 84 0.80 10.60 -2.74
N ARG A 85 2.06 10.24 -2.95
CA ARG A 85 3.20 11.15 -2.87
C ARG A 85 3.52 11.70 -4.26
N HIS A 86 3.42 13.00 -4.44
CA HIS A 86 3.78 13.65 -5.70
C HIS A 86 5.27 13.98 -5.71
N VAL A 87 5.94 13.60 -6.79
CA VAL A 87 7.34 13.96 -7.03
C VAL A 87 7.44 14.55 -8.43
N ASP A 88 7.66 15.86 -8.47
CA ASP A 88 7.96 16.55 -9.71
C ASP A 88 9.39 16.20 -10.13
N CYS A 89 9.50 15.27 -11.08
CA CYS A 89 10.79 14.86 -11.65
C CYS A 89 10.80 15.01 -13.18
N PRO A 90 11.94 15.41 -13.77
CA PRO A 90 12.13 15.34 -15.22
C PRO A 90 11.99 13.91 -15.73
N ALA A 91 11.47 13.73 -16.95
CA ALA A 91 11.31 12.42 -17.57
C ALA A 91 12.63 11.61 -17.64
N ALA A 92 13.75 12.31 -17.81
CA ALA A 92 15.09 11.69 -17.82
C ALA A 92 15.50 11.10 -16.46
N GLU A 93 14.90 11.57 -15.36
CA GLU A 93 15.24 11.16 -13.99
C GLU A 93 14.22 10.19 -13.39
N THR A 94 13.07 9.99 -14.02
CA THR A 94 11.98 9.12 -13.51
C THR A 94 12.48 7.72 -13.12
N ALA A 95 13.39 7.13 -13.89
CA ALA A 95 13.96 5.82 -13.56
C ALA A 95 14.77 5.80 -12.25
N ALA A 96 15.47 6.90 -11.92
CA ALA A 96 16.20 7.04 -10.67
C ALA A 96 15.22 7.17 -9.49
N TYR A 97 14.15 7.95 -9.64
CA TYR A 97 13.11 8.08 -8.63
C TYR A 97 12.35 6.77 -8.39
N VAL A 98 12.04 6.02 -9.45
CA VAL A 98 11.48 4.67 -9.34
C VAL A 98 12.42 3.80 -8.52
N THR A 99 13.70 3.73 -8.90
CA THR A 99 14.71 2.90 -8.21
C THR A 99 14.83 3.24 -6.72
N ALA A 100 14.75 4.53 -6.37
CA ALA A 100 14.75 4.97 -4.99
C ALA A 100 13.47 4.53 -4.24
N ALA A 101 12.29 4.72 -4.85
CA ALA A 101 11.02 4.34 -4.26
C ALA A 101 10.85 2.81 -4.09
N LEU A 102 11.46 2.00 -4.95
CA LEU A 102 11.53 0.54 -4.78
C LEU A 102 12.23 0.12 -3.47
N ARG A 103 13.09 0.98 -2.92
CA ARG A 103 13.80 0.77 -1.67
C ARG A 103 13.10 1.41 -0.47
N HIS A 104 11.83 1.80 -0.61
CA HIS A 104 11.07 2.41 0.48
C HIS A 104 11.06 1.50 1.72
N PRO A 105 11.59 1.96 2.87
CA PRO A 105 11.55 1.22 4.11
C PRO A 105 10.18 1.40 4.75
N PHE A 106 9.34 0.36 4.64
CA PHE A 106 8.05 0.35 5.33
C PHE A 106 8.24 0.26 6.85
N ASP A 107 7.77 1.26 7.58
CA ASP A 107 7.57 1.14 9.02
C ASP A 107 6.24 0.44 9.28
N LEU A 108 6.25 -0.90 9.28
CA LEU A 108 5.04 -1.70 9.48
C LEU A 108 4.37 -1.48 10.85
N THR A 109 4.97 -0.73 11.76
CA THR A 109 4.37 -0.41 13.07
C THR A 109 3.42 0.79 13.01
N ALA A 110 3.54 1.63 11.97
CA ALA A 110 2.82 2.89 11.85
C ALA A 110 2.36 3.23 10.41
N GLU A 111 2.91 2.58 9.39
CA GLU A 111 2.65 2.85 7.98
C GLU A 111 1.74 1.78 7.35
N SER A 112 0.90 2.21 6.40
CA SER A 112 0.20 1.30 5.50
C SER A 112 1.22 0.45 4.73
N PRO A 113 0.99 -0.86 4.53
CA PRO A 113 1.87 -1.71 3.72
C PRO A 113 1.68 -1.48 2.21
N LEU A 114 1.24 -0.28 1.83
CA LEU A 114 1.11 0.24 0.48
C LEU A 114 1.54 1.70 0.48
N ALA A 115 2.51 2.01 -0.37
CA ALA A 115 2.96 3.36 -0.67
C ALA A 115 2.77 3.63 -2.17
N VAL A 116 2.38 4.87 -2.50
CA VAL A 116 2.05 5.27 -3.88
C VAL A 116 2.75 6.56 -4.23
N TRP A 117 3.38 6.61 -5.40
CA TRP A 117 4.03 7.80 -5.93
C TRP A 117 3.48 8.14 -7.31
N LEU A 118 3.33 9.43 -7.56
CA LEU A 118 3.23 10.00 -8.90
C LEU A 118 4.58 10.64 -9.25
N LEU A 119 5.33 10.00 -10.13
CA LEU A 119 6.67 10.38 -10.57
C LEU A 119 6.59 10.91 -12.01
N GLY A 120 6.42 12.23 -12.16
CA GLY A 120 6.05 12.82 -13.45
C GLY A 120 4.72 12.26 -13.94
N THR A 121 4.72 11.52 -15.06
CA THR A 121 3.54 10.84 -15.61
C THR A 121 3.53 9.33 -15.33
N THR A 122 4.23 8.86 -14.29
CA THR A 122 4.28 7.44 -13.91
C THR A 122 3.71 7.26 -12.52
N LEU A 123 2.72 6.40 -12.37
CA LEU A 123 2.27 5.92 -11.06
C LEU A 123 3.09 4.69 -10.66
N LEU A 124 3.61 4.71 -9.44
CA LEU A 124 4.28 3.60 -8.82
C LEU A 124 3.53 3.22 -7.54
N PHE A 125 3.06 1.99 -7.48
CA PHE A 125 2.56 1.37 -6.26
C PHE A 125 3.64 0.43 -5.76
N VAL A 126 3.95 0.49 -4.47
CA VAL A 126 4.82 -0.48 -3.82
C VAL A 126 4.04 -1.07 -2.66
N LEU A 127 3.81 -2.37 -2.70
CA LEU A 127 3.22 -3.11 -1.58
C LEU A 127 4.30 -3.83 -0.82
N HIS A 128 4.16 -3.91 0.50
CA HIS A 128 4.98 -4.81 1.29
C HIS A 128 4.38 -6.22 1.23
N HIS A 129 5.22 -7.23 1.02
CA HIS A 129 4.85 -8.65 0.93
C HIS A 129 4.13 -9.21 2.18
N SER A 130 4.14 -8.49 3.32
CA SER A 130 3.33 -8.84 4.50
C SER A 130 1.82 -8.70 4.26
N ALA A 131 1.43 -7.90 3.26
CA ALA A 131 0.06 -7.55 2.95
C ALA A 131 -0.45 -8.10 1.61
N ALA A 132 0.45 -8.55 0.73
CA ALA A 132 0.09 -9.05 -0.58
C ALA A 132 1.02 -10.18 -1.04
N ASP A 133 0.44 -11.11 -1.79
CA ASP A 133 1.14 -12.11 -2.59
C ASP A 133 0.80 -11.93 -4.08
N GLY A 134 1.40 -12.74 -4.94
CA GLY A 134 1.17 -12.66 -6.40
C GLY A 134 -0.29 -12.87 -6.82
N TRP A 135 -1.13 -13.48 -5.99
CA TRP A 135 -2.56 -13.69 -6.26
C TRP A 135 -3.40 -12.48 -5.83
N SER A 136 -2.92 -11.68 -4.90
CA SER A 136 -3.61 -10.50 -4.36
C SER A 136 -3.56 -9.27 -5.28
N LEU A 137 -2.66 -9.27 -6.28
CA LEU A 137 -2.45 -8.11 -7.16
C LEU A 137 -3.61 -7.85 -8.14
N ARG A 138 -4.23 -8.90 -8.67
CA ARG A 138 -5.36 -8.76 -9.61
C ARG A 138 -6.61 -8.19 -8.91
N PRO A 139 -7.07 -8.73 -7.77
CA PRO A 139 -8.16 -8.13 -7.01
C PRO A 139 -7.87 -6.69 -6.58
N PHE A 140 -6.63 -6.40 -6.16
CA PHE A 140 -6.21 -5.04 -5.80
C PHE A 140 -6.40 -4.06 -6.96
N ALA A 141 -5.97 -4.42 -8.17
CA ALA A 141 -6.11 -3.57 -9.35
C ALA A 141 -7.59 -3.37 -9.76
N GLU A 142 -8.41 -4.41 -9.68
CA GLU A 142 -9.85 -4.36 -9.99
C GLU A 142 -10.60 -3.45 -8.99
N ASP A 143 -10.34 -3.62 -7.70
CA ASP A 143 -10.96 -2.80 -6.65
C ASP A 143 -10.47 -1.33 -6.73
N LEU A 144 -9.18 -1.10 -7.04
CA LEU A 144 -8.64 0.25 -7.25
C LEU A 144 -9.31 0.94 -8.43
N SER A 145 -9.47 0.23 -9.55
CA SER A 145 -10.10 0.77 -10.76
C SER A 145 -11.57 1.14 -10.49
N THR A 146 -12.29 0.28 -9.76
CA THR A 146 -13.68 0.52 -9.34
C THR A 146 -13.80 1.74 -8.45
N ALA A 147 -12.92 1.84 -7.44
CA ALA A 147 -12.89 2.98 -6.52
C ALA A 147 -12.53 4.29 -7.22
N TYR A 148 -11.52 4.27 -8.09
CA TYR A 148 -11.10 5.44 -8.84
C TYR A 148 -12.21 5.95 -9.77
N ALA A 149 -12.87 5.05 -10.51
CA ALA A 149 -13.98 5.42 -11.39
C ALA A 149 -15.13 6.06 -10.59
N ALA A 150 -15.52 5.46 -9.45
CA ALA A 150 -16.57 6.02 -8.59
C ALA A 150 -16.19 7.41 -8.04
N ARG A 151 -14.95 7.57 -7.58
CA ARG A 151 -14.48 8.85 -7.01
C ARG A 151 -14.32 9.94 -8.05
N ARG A 152 -13.90 9.60 -9.26
CA ARG A 152 -13.89 10.52 -10.40
C ARG A 152 -15.29 11.03 -10.75
N ASP A 153 -16.33 10.21 -10.54
CA ASP A 153 -17.73 10.58 -10.70
C ASP A 153 -18.32 11.30 -9.45
N GLY A 154 -17.52 11.52 -8.40
CA GLY A 154 -17.96 12.19 -7.17
C GLY A 154 -18.81 11.32 -6.23
N ARG A 155 -18.80 10.00 -6.38
CA ARG A 155 -19.57 9.03 -5.56
C ARG A 155 -18.65 8.06 -4.82
N ALA A 156 -19.19 7.36 -3.82
CA ALA A 156 -18.49 6.27 -3.15
C ALA A 156 -18.49 5.01 -4.03
N PRO A 157 -17.46 4.14 -3.93
CA PRO A 157 -17.48 2.86 -4.63
C PRO A 157 -18.58 1.94 -4.11
N GLU A 158 -19.15 1.19 -5.04
CA GLU A 158 -20.00 0.04 -4.76
C GLU A 158 -19.18 -1.21 -5.06
N TRP A 159 -19.07 -2.08 -4.07
CA TRP A 159 -18.32 -3.31 -4.20
C TRP A 159 -19.25 -4.44 -4.64
N ALA A 160 -18.82 -5.24 -5.62
CA ALA A 160 -19.49 -6.48 -6.00
C ALA A 160 -19.27 -7.61 -4.98
#